data_AF-A0A973P474-F1
#
_entry.id   AF-A0A973P474-F1
#
_cell.length_a   1.000
_cell.length_b   1.000
_cell.length_c   1.000
_cell.angle_alpha   90.00
_cell.angle_beta   90.00
_cell.angle_gamma   90.00
#
_symmetry.space_group_name_H-M   'P 1'
#
loop_
_entity.id
_entity.type
_entity.pdbx_description
1 polymer ?
#
loop_
_entity_poly.entity_id
_entity_poly.type
_entity_poly.pdbx_seq_one_letter_code
_entity_poly.pdbx_strand_id
1 'polypeptide(L)'
;MGESAAVPLVEPAGGGDDEPFLGVAWAEAIEATELLRSALAALGLAEEIPRLRADVNVYGRPMVTVGRISPTAARRLAAALSRAAQHQPRIYGQAQAGQGQAPPVPVPGVAASPADSIRLPA
;
A
#
# COMPACT_ATOMS: atom_id res chain seq x y z
N MET A 1 -10.50 52.56 -4.33
CA MET A 1 -9.67 51.50 -3.73
C MET A 1 -10.40 50.19 -3.91
N GLY A 2 -9.84 49.28 -4.71
CA GLY A 2 -10.42 47.98 -5.03
C GLY A 2 -9.40 47.23 -5.87
N GLU A 3 -8.35 46.73 -5.21
CA GLU A 3 -7.34 45.88 -5.86
C GLU A 3 -8.04 44.59 -6.31
N SER A 4 -8.14 44.43 -7.64
CA SER A 4 -8.39 43.12 -8.25
C SER A 4 -7.18 42.26 -7.95
N ALA A 5 -7.33 41.31 -7.03
CA ALA A 5 -6.37 40.24 -6.84
C ALA A 5 -6.31 39.45 -8.15
N ALA A 6 -5.24 39.66 -8.91
CA ALA A 6 -4.94 38.85 -10.07
C ALA A 6 -4.82 37.39 -9.61
N VAL A 7 -5.78 36.56 -10.01
CA VAL A 7 -5.68 35.11 -9.85
C VAL A 7 -4.45 34.69 -10.67
N PRO A 8 -3.40 34.11 -10.06
CA PRO A 8 -2.26 33.65 -10.83
C PRO A 8 -2.76 32.58 -11.80
N LEU A 9 -2.64 32.87 -13.09
CA LEU A 9 -2.89 31.92 -14.15
C LEU A 9 -1.83 30.82 -13.99
N VAL A 10 -2.21 29.69 -13.41
CA VAL A 10 -1.39 28.47 -13.45
C VAL A 10 -1.38 28.03 -14.91
N GLU A 11 -0.27 28.31 -15.60
CA GLU A 11 0.02 27.74 -16.91
C GLU A 11 -0.16 26.22 -16.79
N PRO A 12 -0.94 25.57 -17.68
CA PRO A 12 -1.00 24.12 -17.69
C PRO A 12 0.43 23.62 -17.93
N ALA A 13 0.94 22.80 -17.02
CA ALA A 13 2.28 22.24 -17.13
C ALA A 13 2.45 21.70 -18.55
N GLY A 14 3.28 22.38 -19.35
CA GLY A 14 3.59 21.97 -20.71
C GLY A 14 4.09 20.53 -20.65
N GLY A 15 3.57 19.69 -21.54
CA GLY A 15 3.86 18.25 -21.59
C GLY A 15 5.36 17.98 -21.58
N GLY A 16 5.89 17.75 -20.38
CA GLY A 16 7.22 17.24 -20.14
C GLY A 16 7.19 15.72 -20.18
N ASP A 17 8.36 15.10 -20.21
CA ASP A 17 8.60 13.66 -20.37
C ASP A 17 7.89 12.74 -19.33
N ASP A 18 7.11 13.29 -18.40
CA ASP A 18 6.23 12.64 -17.42
C ASP A 18 4.86 12.19 -17.99
N GLU A 19 4.51 12.62 -19.20
CA GLU A 19 3.22 12.35 -19.87
C GLU A 19 2.88 10.84 -20.03
N PRO A 20 3.81 9.94 -20.41
CA PRO A 20 3.52 8.51 -20.47
C PRO A 20 3.34 7.87 -19.09
N PHE A 21 4.06 8.34 -18.06
CA PHE A 21 3.97 7.79 -16.71
C PHE A 21 2.62 8.09 -16.05
N LEU A 22 2.14 9.34 -16.20
CA LEU A 22 0.81 9.72 -15.71
C LEU A 22 -0.31 9.00 -16.46
N GLY A 23 -0.15 8.76 -17.76
CA GLY A 23 -1.10 7.96 -18.55
C GLY A 23 -1.23 6.52 -18.04
N VAL A 24 -0.11 5.87 -17.71
CA VAL A 24 -0.11 4.52 -17.11
C VAL A 24 -0.79 4.52 -15.74
N ALA A 25 -0.47 5.48 -14.87
CA ALA A 25 -1.10 5.58 -13.55
C ALA A 25 -2.63 5.75 -13.64
N TRP A 26 -3.12 6.57 -14.56
CA TRP A 26 -4.56 6.72 -14.77
C TRP A 26 -5.21 5.44 -15.31
N ALA A 27 -4.55 4.73 -16.23
CA ALA A 27 -5.03 3.44 -16.73
C ALA A 27 -5.14 2.40 -15.60
N GLU A 28 -4.11 2.28 -14.75
CA GLU A 28 -4.12 1.39 -13.58
C GLU A 28 -5.26 1.74 -12.60
N ALA A 29 -5.51 3.03 -12.34
CA ALA A 29 -6.59 3.46 -11.45
C ALA A 29 -7.98 3.10 -12.00
N ILE A 30 -8.18 3.21 -13.32
CA ILE A 30 -9.41 2.81 -14.01
C ILE A 30 -9.60 1.30 -13.93
N GLU A 31 -8.55 0.53 -14.26
CA GLU A 31 -8.59 -0.93 -14.21
C GLU A 31 -8.94 -1.43 -12.80
N ALA A 32 -8.24 -0.91 -11.79
CA ALA A 32 -8.50 -1.25 -10.39
C ALA A 32 -9.94 -0.91 -9.97
N THR A 33 -10.50 0.17 -10.51
CA THR A 33 -11.90 0.57 -10.26
C THR A 33 -12.89 -0.42 -10.87
N GLU A 34 -12.67 -0.87 -12.11
CA GLU A 34 -13.54 -1.86 -12.77
C GLU A 34 -13.45 -3.24 -12.11
N LEU A 35 -12.25 -3.63 -11.67
CA LEU A 35 -12.06 -4.86 -10.88
C LEU A 35 -12.84 -4.79 -9.56
N LEU A 36 -12.73 -3.68 -8.83
CA LEU A 36 -13.46 -3.49 -7.58
C LEU A 36 -14.98 -3.46 -7.82
N ARG A 37 -15.44 -2.78 -8.87
CA ARG A 37 -16.85 -2.77 -9.28
C ARG A 37 -17.37 -4.19 -9.52
N SER A 38 -16.61 -4.99 -10.26
CA SER A 38 -16.97 -6.38 -10.56
C SER A 38 -17.05 -7.24 -9.30
N ALA A 39 -16.09 -7.10 -8.39
CA ALA A 39 -16.10 -7.81 -7.11
C ALA A 39 -17.30 -7.41 -6.22
N LEU A 40 -17.61 -6.12 -6.13
CA LEU A 40 -18.78 -5.63 -5.40
C LEU A 40 -20.09 -6.13 -6.02
N ALA A 41 -20.17 -6.19 -7.35
CA ALA A 41 -21.33 -6.75 -8.03
C ALA A 41 -21.51 -8.24 -7.71
N ALA A 42 -20.44 -9.03 -7.73
CA ALA A 42 -20.46 -10.45 -7.36
C ALA A 42 -20.88 -10.69 -5.89
N LEU A 43 -20.67 -9.71 -5.01
CA LEU A 43 -21.13 -9.73 -3.62
C LEU A 43 -22.61 -9.31 -3.45
N GLY A 44 -23.32 -9.03 -4.55
CA GLY A 44 -24.70 -8.54 -4.52
C GLY A 44 -24.81 -7.10 -4.02
N LEU A 45 -23.73 -6.31 -4.11
CA LEU A 45 -23.71 -4.88 -3.77
C LEU A 45 -23.90 -4.00 -5.01
N ALA A 46 -24.30 -4.60 -6.14
CA ALA A 46 -24.56 -3.92 -7.41
C ALA A 46 -25.74 -2.95 -7.40
N GLU A 47 -26.64 -3.02 -6.41
CA GLU A 47 -27.73 -2.03 -6.27
C GLU A 47 -27.39 -0.94 -5.26
N GLU A 48 -26.39 -1.20 -4.40
CA GLU A 48 -25.84 -0.24 -3.45
C GLU A 48 -24.55 0.40 -3.99
N ILE A 49 -24.34 0.42 -5.32
CA ILE A 49 -23.05 0.71 -5.96
C ILE A 49 -22.44 1.95 -5.29
N PRO A 50 -21.36 1.77 -4.51
CA PRO A 50 -20.67 2.89 -3.93
C PRO A 50 -20.23 3.80 -5.08
N ARG A 51 -20.28 5.12 -4.92
CA ARG A 51 -19.59 5.99 -5.88
C ARG A 51 -18.10 5.64 -5.87
N LEU A 52 -17.66 4.84 -6.84
CA LEU A 52 -16.25 4.53 -7.04
C LEU A 52 -15.62 5.64 -7.86
N ARG A 53 -14.43 6.07 -7.44
CA ARG A 53 -13.65 7.09 -8.15
C ARG A 53 -12.21 6.63 -8.28
N ALA A 54 -11.77 6.47 -9.52
CA ALA A 54 -10.36 6.42 -9.87
C ALA A 54 -9.75 7.81 -9.70
N ASP A 55 -8.57 7.87 -9.12
CA ASP A 55 -7.79 9.10 -8.96
C ASP A 55 -6.30 8.77 -8.98
N VAL A 56 -5.46 9.79 -9.17
CA VAL A 56 -4.01 9.69 -9.12
C VAL A 56 -3.52 10.80 -8.22
N ASN A 57 -2.76 10.48 -7.16
CA ASN A 57 -2.26 11.52 -6.26
C ASN A 57 -1.16 12.37 -6.91
N VAL A 58 -0.75 13.43 -6.21
CA VAL A 58 0.36 14.31 -6.59
C VAL A 58 1.71 13.59 -6.78
N TYR A 59 1.84 12.35 -6.33
CA TYR A 59 3.03 11.51 -6.52
C TYR A 59 2.88 10.53 -7.69
N GLY A 60 1.84 10.67 -8.52
CA GLY A 60 1.56 9.78 -9.64
C GLY A 60 1.11 8.38 -9.24
N ARG A 61 0.66 8.16 -8.00
CA ARG A 61 0.19 6.83 -7.55
C ARG A 61 -1.30 6.67 -7.81
N PRO A 62 -1.73 5.57 -8.46
CA PRO A 62 -3.14 5.27 -8.66
C PRO A 62 -3.84 4.99 -7.33
N MET A 63 -5.09 5.41 -7.23
CA MET A 63 -5.95 5.11 -6.09
C MET A 63 -7.39 4.92 -6.53
N VAL A 64 -8.14 4.17 -5.71
CA VAL A 64 -9.58 3.99 -5.88
C VAL A 64 -10.27 4.39 -4.58
N THR A 65 -11.21 5.32 -4.67
CA THR A 65 -12.02 5.75 -3.53
C THR A 65 -13.37 5.06 -3.58
N VAL A 66 -13.78 4.46 -2.46
CA VAL A 66 -15.14 3.98 -2.23
C VAL A 66 -15.94 5.09 -1.58
N GLY A 67 -17.00 5.53 -2.25
CA GLY A 67 -17.93 6.54 -1.74
C GLY A 67 -18.78 6.04 -0.58
N ARG A 68 -19.84 6.80 -0.26
CA ARG A 68 -20.77 6.43 0.83
C ARG A 68 -21.47 5.11 0.50
N ILE A 69 -21.55 4.24 1.50
CA ILE A 69 -22.25 2.95 1.46
C ILE A 69 -23.18 2.84 2.66
N SER A 70 -24.23 2.02 2.57
CA SER A 70 -25.10 1.77 3.73
C SER A 70 -24.37 0.98 4.82
N PRO A 71 -24.84 1.04 6.08
CA PRO A 71 -24.31 0.17 7.14
C PRO A 71 -24.45 -1.32 6.82
N THR A 72 -25.46 -1.72 6.05
CA THR A 72 -25.68 -3.11 5.63
C THR A 72 -24.61 -3.53 4.61
N ALA A 73 -24.35 -2.71 3.59
CA ALA A 73 -23.26 -2.93 2.64
C ALA A 73 -21.89 -2.97 3.31
N ALA A 74 -21.63 -2.06 4.26
CA ALA A 74 -20.38 -2.04 5.02
C ALA A 74 -20.12 -3.36 5.75
N ARG A 75 -21.15 -3.92 6.42
CA ARG A 75 -21.05 -5.22 7.10
C ARG A 75 -20.80 -6.37 6.12
N ARG A 76 -21.50 -6.38 4.98
CA ARG A 76 -21.33 -7.41 3.94
C ARG A 76 -19.92 -7.36 3.35
N LEU A 77 -19.41 -6.17 3.05
CA LEU A 77 -18.05 -5.96 2.54
C LEU A 77 -17.00 -6.40 3.57
N ALA A 78 -17.14 -6.00 4.84
CA ALA A 78 -16.23 -6.40 5.90
C ALA A 78 -16.20 -7.93 6.08
N ALA A 79 -17.36 -8.58 6.03
CA ALA A 79 -17.47 -10.04 6.12
C ALA A 79 -16.84 -10.75 4.91
N ALA A 80 -16.91 -10.17 3.71
CA ALA A 80 -16.26 -10.70 2.52
C ALA A 80 -14.72 -10.58 2.61
N LEU A 81 -14.21 -9.39 2.99
CA LEU A 81 -12.78 -9.15 3.16
C LEU A 81 -12.18 -10.01 4.27
N SER A 82 -12.90 -10.20 5.38
CA SER A 82 -12.46 -11.08 6.48
C SER A 82 -12.30 -12.53 6.02
N ARG A 83 -13.26 -13.02 5.22
CA ARG A 83 -13.16 -14.37 4.62
C ARG A 83 -11.98 -14.47 3.68
N ALA A 84 -11.78 -13.48 2.79
CA ALA A 84 -10.63 -13.47 1.88
C ALA A 84 -9.29 -13.46 2.64
N ALA A 85 -9.16 -12.63 3.68
CA ALA A 85 -7.95 -12.53 4.49
C ALA A 85 -7.59 -13.83 5.23
N GLN A 86 -8.59 -14.66 5.57
CA GLN A 86 -8.38 -15.99 6.17
C GLN A 86 -7.87 -17.02 5.15
N HIS A 87 -8.19 -16.84 3.86
CA HIS A 87 -7.79 -17.74 2.78
C HIS A 87 -6.48 -17.30 2.11
N GLN A 88 -6.02 -16.08 2.38
CA GLN A 88 -4.76 -15.58 1.85
C GLN A 88 -3.58 -16.18 2.62
N PRO A 89 -2.63 -16.89 1.99
CA PRO A 89 -1.31 -17.06 2.59
C PRO A 89 -0.74 -15.66 2.82
N ARG A 90 -0.24 -15.39 4.02
CA ARG A 90 0.37 -14.09 4.34
C ARG A 90 1.55 -13.81 3.40
N ILE A 91 1.30 -13.10 2.30
CA ILE A 91 2.35 -12.46 1.51
C ILE A 91 2.72 -11.18 2.26
N TYR A 92 3.48 -11.32 3.35
CA TYR A 92 4.26 -10.22 3.92
C TYR A 92 5.63 -10.27 3.25
N GLY A 93 5.79 -9.46 2.21
CA GLY A 93 6.98 -9.49 1.35
C GLY A 93 7.03 -8.29 0.41
N GLN A 94 6.79 -7.08 0.93
CA GLN A 94 7.34 -5.87 0.32
C GLN A 94 8.17 -5.15 1.37
N ALA A 95 9.44 -4.95 1.01
CA ALA A 95 10.58 -4.64 1.84
C ALA A 95 10.38 -3.47 2.81
N GLN A 96 10.81 -3.66 4.07
CA GLN A 96 11.32 -2.56 4.88
C GLN A 96 12.55 -2.00 4.16
N ALA A 97 12.36 -0.95 3.36
CA ALA A 97 13.46 -0.13 2.89
C ALA A 97 14.02 0.65 4.09
N GLY A 98 15.14 0.14 4.62
CA GLY A 98 16.17 0.84 5.38
C GLY A 98 15.76 1.95 6.36
N GLN A 99 15.67 1.61 7.64
CA GLN A 99 16.18 2.49 8.69
C GLN A 99 17.03 1.65 9.65
N GLY A 100 18.33 2.00 9.69
CA GLY A 100 19.38 1.18 10.25
C GLY A 100 19.31 1.02 11.77
N GLN A 101 19.34 -0.23 12.21
CA GLN A 101 19.92 -0.58 13.49
C GLN A 101 21.05 -1.56 13.21
N ALA A 102 22.29 -1.09 13.27
CA ALA A 102 23.45 -1.98 13.25
C ALA A 102 23.38 -2.90 14.48
N PRO A 103 23.69 -4.20 14.37
CA PRO A 103 23.83 -5.06 15.53
C PRO A 103 25.02 -4.57 16.38
N PRO A 104 24.95 -4.60 17.72
CA PRO A 104 26.11 -4.28 18.54
C PRO A 104 27.22 -5.30 18.25
N VAL A 105 28.35 -4.78 17.80
CA VAL A 105 29.62 -5.52 17.63
C VAL A 105 30.01 -6.13 18.99
N PRO A 106 30.21 -7.45 19.10
CA PRO A 106 30.77 -8.04 20.32
C PRO A 106 32.27 -7.70 20.41
N VAL A 107 32.67 -7.09 21.53
CA VAL A 107 34.07 -6.88 21.88
C VAL A 107 34.77 -8.23 22.12
N PRO A 108 35.92 -8.53 21.49
CA PRO A 108 36.66 -9.77 21.73
C PRO A 108 37.54 -9.58 22.97
N GLY A 109 37.37 -10.40 24.02
CA GLY A 109 38.20 -10.26 25.22
C GLY A 109 37.95 -11.17 26.43
N VAL A 110 37.09 -12.18 26.35
CA VAL A 110 37.07 -13.26 27.35
C VAL A 110 37.47 -14.55 26.66
N ALA A 111 38.71 -14.96 26.93
CA ALA A 111 39.27 -16.21 26.47
C ALA A 111 38.42 -17.37 26.97
N ALA A 112 37.92 -18.18 26.04
CA ALA A 112 37.60 -19.57 26.32
C ALA A 112 38.89 -20.26 26.80
N SER A 113 38.85 -20.89 27.96
CA SER A 113 39.93 -21.76 28.44
C SER A 113 39.48 -23.22 28.27
N PRO A 114 40.03 -23.96 27.30
CA PRO A 114 39.79 -25.39 27.15
C PRO A 114 40.95 -26.18 27.75
N ALA A 115 40.69 -27.00 28.76
CA ALA A 115 41.57 -28.11 29.13
C ALA A 115 40.80 -29.13 29.99
N ASP A 116 39.89 -29.85 29.34
CA ASP A 116 39.52 -31.20 29.77
C ASP A 116 40.65 -32.12 29.31
N SER A 117 41.47 -32.56 30.26
CA SER A 117 42.44 -33.63 30.08
C SER A 117 42.84 -34.10 31.47
N ILE A 118 42.37 -35.30 31.85
CA ILE A 118 43.26 -36.44 32.16
C ILE A 118 42.40 -37.66 32.50
N ARG A 119 42.74 -38.73 31.81
CA ARG A 119 42.21 -40.09 31.83
C ARG A 119 42.81 -40.86 33.04
N LEU A 120 41.99 -41.73 33.65
CA LEU A 120 42.26 -42.87 34.57
C LEU A 120 43.60 -43.62 34.32
N PRO A 121 44.22 -44.35 35.29
CA PRO A 121 43.65 -45.54 35.99
C PRO A 121 44.12 -45.69 37.48
N ALA A 122 43.81 -46.71 38.30
CA ALA A 122 43.28 -48.07 38.17
C ALA A 122 42.40 -48.42 39.38
#